data_AF-A0A7C2ZPQ8-F1
#
_entry.id   AF-A0A7C2ZPQ8-F1
#
_cell.length_a   1.000
_cell.length_b   1.000
_cell.length_c   1.000
_cell.angle_alpha   90.00
_cell.angle_beta   90.00
_cell.angle_gamma   90.00
#
_symmetry.space_group_name_H-M   'P 1'
#
loop_
_entity.id
_entity.type
_entity.pdbx_description
1 polymer ?
#
loop_
_entity_poly.entity_id
_entity_poly.type
_entity_poly.pdbx_seq_one_letter_code
_entity_poly.pdbx_strand_id
1 'polypeptide(L)'
;MGTQRRPTRRAFLAGSVAALAGAAAAAVGLGSWFSGEPAAPPPGSVLVVDDRDPFGRPRILRSLTPSPTPTPTPQPTPTPTPLPTATPTPSPPPRPSWDPNTLASILRAGPGDRPVVALTIDDGWSARDEVLSVLKDLRVKATFFLAGRAIAGDPGFIARALDAGMELANHTWDHYILTDKSFEYVQNDILQLEQFVRDAAPGATTLPYMRPSGGAVNETVVAAAASVGYRVVLWSSSCGDGSQSTTPEQMVANVLASARPGAIILTHFGPRLQAALPAMVEGLRGLGLEPVTLSEVLGQTG
;
A
#
# COMPACT_ATOMS: atom_id res chain seq x y z
N MET A 1 -40.67 -23.01 47.47
CA MET A 1 -40.92 -21.65 46.96
C MET A 1 -40.26 -21.54 45.60
N GLY A 2 -41.03 -21.75 44.53
CA GLY A 2 -40.56 -21.68 43.15
C GLY A 2 -40.97 -20.35 42.51
N THR A 3 -40.13 -19.82 41.64
CA THR A 3 -40.48 -18.72 40.73
C THR A 3 -40.08 -19.10 39.31
N GLN A 4 -41.12 -19.43 38.54
CA GLN A 4 -41.09 -19.73 37.12
C GLN A 4 -41.41 -18.43 36.37
N ARG A 5 -40.60 -18.04 35.37
CA ARG A 5 -41.00 -17.02 34.39
C ARG A 5 -40.86 -17.58 32.97
N ARG A 6 -42.00 -17.57 32.26
CA ARG A 6 -42.19 -17.99 30.86
C ARG A 6 -41.69 -16.91 29.88
N PRO A 7 -41.30 -17.26 28.64
CA PRO A 7 -41.11 -16.30 27.56
C PRO A 7 -42.39 -16.10 26.74
N THR A 8 -42.64 -14.89 26.27
CA THR A 8 -43.72 -14.58 25.30
C THR A 8 -43.14 -14.28 23.92
N ARG A 9 -43.56 -15.06 22.93
CA ARG A 9 -43.44 -14.76 21.49
C ARG A 9 -44.52 -13.75 21.11
N ARG A 10 -44.20 -12.80 20.21
CA ARG A 10 -45.20 -12.17 19.33
C ARG A 10 -44.63 -11.91 17.94
N ALA A 11 -45.33 -12.48 16.95
CA ALA A 11 -45.22 -12.19 15.54
C ALA A 11 -46.22 -11.08 15.16
N PHE A 12 -45.90 -10.29 14.14
CA PHE A 12 -46.83 -9.46 13.35
C PHE A 12 -46.36 -9.54 11.90
N LEU A 13 -47.05 -10.29 11.03
CA LEU A 13 -48.26 -9.99 10.26
C LEU A 13 -47.99 -9.10 9.03
N ALA A 14 -48.10 -9.76 7.86
CA ALA A 14 -48.15 -9.18 6.53
C ALA A 14 -49.46 -8.40 6.30
N GLY A 15 -49.39 -7.38 5.45
CA GLY A 15 -50.55 -6.67 4.92
C GLY A 15 -50.26 -6.15 3.50
N SER A 16 -51.01 -6.68 2.53
CA SER A 16 -51.01 -6.30 1.12
C SER A 16 -52.26 -5.47 0.80
N VAL A 17 -52.16 -4.40 -0.03
CA VAL A 17 -53.23 -3.82 -0.88
C VAL A 17 -52.52 -3.02 -2.00
N ALA A 18 -52.41 -3.49 -3.25
CA ALA A 18 -53.35 -3.46 -4.38
C ALA A 18 -53.39 -2.15 -5.22
N ALA A 19 -52.86 -2.28 -6.45
CA ALA A 19 -53.32 -1.82 -7.78
C ALA A 19 -53.79 -0.37 -8.05
N LEU A 20 -53.25 0.19 -9.15
CA LEU A 20 -54.05 0.83 -10.21
C LEU A 20 -53.29 0.85 -11.55
N ALA A 21 -54.01 0.47 -12.60
CA ALA A 21 -53.58 0.37 -13.99
C ALA A 21 -54.26 1.45 -14.86
N GLY A 22 -53.67 1.75 -16.01
CA GLY A 22 -54.22 2.57 -17.10
C GLY A 22 -53.18 3.55 -17.66
N ALA A 23 -53.00 3.80 -18.96
CA ALA A 23 -53.71 3.41 -20.17
C ALA A 23 -52.78 3.59 -21.40
N ALA A 24 -53.27 3.19 -22.57
CA ALA A 24 -52.53 2.86 -23.78
C ALA A 24 -52.35 3.99 -24.84
N ALA A 25 -51.36 3.74 -25.71
CA ALA A 25 -51.29 3.95 -27.17
C ALA A 25 -51.41 5.35 -27.82
N ALA A 26 -50.43 5.65 -28.69
CA ALA A 26 -50.67 6.03 -30.09
C ALA A 26 -49.39 5.85 -30.94
N ALA A 27 -49.52 5.14 -32.06
CA ALA A 27 -48.52 5.02 -33.13
C ALA A 27 -49.24 5.19 -34.47
N VAL A 28 -48.81 6.15 -35.30
CA VAL A 28 -48.97 6.28 -36.78
C VAL A 28 -47.99 7.41 -37.18
N GLY A 29 -47.21 7.43 -38.26
CA GLY A 29 -46.98 6.54 -39.40
C GLY A 29 -46.12 7.26 -40.46
N LEU A 30 -45.28 6.49 -41.15
CA LEU A 30 -44.82 6.56 -42.56
C LEU A 30 -44.49 7.91 -43.23
N GLY A 31 -43.27 7.98 -43.79
CA GLY A 31 -42.87 8.94 -44.82
C GLY A 31 -41.51 8.61 -45.44
N SER A 32 -41.49 7.70 -46.40
CA SER A 32 -40.34 7.35 -47.25
C SER A 32 -40.31 8.19 -48.53
N TRP A 33 -39.17 8.83 -48.82
CA TRP A 33 -38.86 9.42 -50.13
C TRP A 33 -37.44 9.00 -50.55
N PHE A 34 -37.35 8.26 -51.65
CA PHE A 34 -36.12 7.97 -52.39
C PHE A 34 -35.81 9.14 -53.33
N SER A 35 -34.53 9.51 -53.50
CA SER A 35 -33.84 9.66 -54.80
C SER A 35 -32.42 10.24 -54.65
N GLY A 36 -31.40 9.48 -55.05
CA GLY A 36 -30.17 9.99 -55.69
C GLY A 36 -28.96 10.28 -54.79
N GLU A 37 -28.08 9.30 -54.61
CA GLU A 37 -26.72 9.49 -54.09
C GLU A 37 -25.77 9.81 -55.28
N PRO A 38 -25.01 10.92 -55.29
CA PRO A 38 -24.11 11.23 -56.40
C PRO A 38 -22.80 10.44 -56.31
N ALA A 39 -22.32 9.95 -57.46
CA ALA A 39 -21.06 9.21 -57.56
C ALA A 39 -19.84 10.05 -57.13
N ALA A 40 -18.88 9.40 -56.45
CA ALA A 40 -17.65 10.04 -55.98
C ALA A 40 -16.70 10.44 -57.15
N PRO A 41 -16.01 11.59 -57.07
CA PRO A 41 -15.10 12.05 -58.10
C PRO A 41 -13.74 11.31 -58.09
N PRO A 42 -13.01 11.26 -59.22
CA PRO A 42 -11.71 10.58 -59.31
C PRO A 42 -10.61 11.30 -58.48
N PRO A 43 -9.54 10.60 -58.08
CA PRO A 43 -8.48 11.17 -57.25
C PRO A 43 -7.79 12.36 -57.95
N GLY A 44 -7.67 13.49 -57.24
CA GLY A 44 -6.91 14.67 -57.69
C GLY A 44 -7.75 15.84 -58.22
N SER A 45 -9.08 15.75 -58.25
CA SER A 45 -9.95 16.89 -58.56
C SER A 45 -10.21 17.75 -57.32
N VAL A 46 -9.90 19.05 -57.39
CA VAL A 46 -10.28 20.03 -56.37
C VAL A 46 -11.59 20.69 -56.81
N LEU A 47 -12.66 20.48 -56.03
CA LEU A 47 -13.92 21.20 -56.17
C LEU A 47 -13.82 22.52 -55.40
N VAL A 48 -13.91 23.64 -56.11
CA VAL A 48 -14.01 24.97 -55.51
C VAL A 48 -15.47 25.42 -55.60
N VAL A 49 -16.12 25.61 -54.46
CA VAL A 49 -17.48 26.17 -54.35
C VAL A 49 -17.33 27.62 -53.89
N ASP A 50 -17.89 28.56 -54.64
CA ASP A 50 -17.87 29.99 -54.30
C ASP A 50 -19.19 30.36 -53.60
N ASP A 51 -19.13 30.72 -52.33
CA ASP A 51 -20.28 30.93 -51.42
C ASP A 51 -21.07 32.24 -51.65
N ARG A 52 -21.07 32.79 -52.87
CA ARG A 52 -21.78 34.05 -53.20
C ARG A 52 -22.77 33.96 -54.36
N ASP A 53 -23.22 32.77 -54.75
CA ASP A 53 -24.29 32.60 -55.75
C ASP A 53 -25.54 31.90 -55.15
N PRO A 54 -26.70 32.58 -55.05
CA PRO A 54 -27.89 32.05 -54.39
C PRO A 54 -28.67 30.96 -55.18
N PHE A 55 -28.16 30.48 -56.32
CA PHE A 55 -28.82 29.42 -57.11
C PHE A 55 -27.94 28.23 -57.53
N GLY A 56 -26.77 28.03 -56.91
CA GLY A 56 -26.11 26.72 -56.80
C GLY A 56 -25.87 25.92 -58.10
N ARG A 57 -25.44 26.56 -59.19
CA ARG A 57 -25.08 25.84 -60.44
C ARG A 57 -23.56 25.75 -60.60
N PRO A 58 -22.94 24.56 -60.59
CA PRO A 58 -21.49 24.44 -60.81
C PRO A 58 -21.13 24.71 -62.27
N ARG A 59 -20.22 25.66 -62.51
CA ARG A 59 -19.60 25.91 -63.82
C ARG A 59 -18.18 25.32 -63.84
N ILE A 60 -17.89 24.44 -64.80
CA ILE A 60 -16.56 23.85 -64.97
C ILE A 60 -15.68 24.86 -65.73
N LEU A 61 -14.70 25.45 -65.05
CA LEU A 61 -13.67 26.30 -65.66
C LEU A 61 -12.41 25.46 -65.96
N ARG A 62 -12.14 25.27 -67.25
CA ARG A 62 -10.89 24.91 -67.95
C ARG A 62 -9.88 23.99 -67.24
N SER A 63 -9.59 22.87 -67.91
CA SER A 63 -8.44 22.00 -67.69
C SER A 63 -7.11 22.74 -67.97
N LEU A 64 -6.22 22.77 -66.99
CA LEU A 64 -4.82 23.17 -67.15
C LEU A 64 -3.96 21.92 -66.98
N THR A 65 -3.30 21.48 -68.05
CA THR A 65 -2.27 20.43 -68.00
C THR A 65 -1.03 20.97 -67.28
N PRO A 66 -0.45 20.26 -66.29
CA PRO A 66 0.78 20.70 -65.66
C PRO A 66 1.98 20.52 -66.61
N SER A 67 2.81 21.56 -66.71
CA SER A 67 4.11 21.57 -67.38
C SER A 67 5.14 20.74 -66.57
N PRO A 68 6.11 20.04 -67.19
CA PRO A 68 7.10 19.28 -66.44
C PRO A 68 8.02 20.18 -65.61
N THR A 69 8.11 19.88 -64.31
CA THR A 69 8.99 20.53 -63.34
C THR A 69 10.47 20.16 -63.61
N PRO A 70 11.43 21.12 -63.57
CA PRO A 70 12.85 20.80 -63.70
C PRO A 70 13.35 19.96 -62.53
N THR A 71 14.22 18.98 -62.83
CA THR A 71 14.86 18.10 -61.84
C THR A 71 15.77 18.90 -60.90
N PRO A 72 15.62 18.79 -59.56
CA PRO A 72 16.51 19.46 -58.62
C PRO A 72 17.90 18.81 -58.60
N THR A 73 18.94 19.63 -58.63
CA THR A 73 20.35 19.22 -58.40
C THR A 73 20.50 18.70 -56.96
N PRO A 74 21.20 17.57 -56.71
CA PRO A 74 21.35 17.03 -55.36
C PRO A 74 22.16 17.97 -54.46
N GLN A 75 21.57 18.37 -53.34
CA GLN A 75 22.22 19.12 -52.26
C GLN A 75 22.99 18.13 -51.36
N PRO A 76 24.22 18.44 -50.92
CA PRO A 76 24.97 17.56 -50.02
C PRO A 76 24.25 17.38 -48.67
N THR A 77 24.12 16.13 -48.24
CA THR A 77 23.52 15.74 -46.95
C THR A 77 24.38 16.26 -45.80
N PRO A 78 23.82 16.98 -44.81
CA PRO A 78 24.58 17.35 -43.61
C PRO A 78 24.95 16.10 -42.81
N THR A 79 26.21 16.01 -42.39
CA THR A 79 26.71 14.96 -41.50
C THR A 79 25.92 14.95 -40.18
N PRO A 80 25.40 13.80 -39.71
CA PRO A 80 24.65 13.74 -38.46
C PRO A 80 25.56 14.06 -37.26
N THR A 81 25.13 15.00 -36.42
CA THR A 81 25.73 15.27 -35.11
C THR A 81 25.54 14.04 -34.22
N PRO A 82 26.59 13.52 -33.55
CA PRO A 82 26.45 12.37 -32.66
C PRO A 82 25.50 12.70 -31.49
N LEU A 83 24.53 11.82 -31.26
CA LEU A 83 23.61 11.90 -30.13
C LEU A 83 24.40 11.70 -28.82
N PRO A 84 24.19 12.52 -27.77
CA PRO A 84 24.87 12.30 -26.49
C PRO A 84 24.56 10.89 -25.97
N THR A 85 25.62 10.14 -25.66
CA THR A 85 25.53 8.82 -25.05
C THR A 85 24.77 8.95 -23.72
N ALA A 86 23.62 8.28 -23.60
CA ALA A 86 22.88 8.23 -22.36
C ALA A 86 23.79 7.69 -21.24
N THR A 87 24.02 8.49 -20.20
CA THR A 87 24.70 8.05 -19.00
C THR A 87 23.93 6.86 -18.42
N PRO A 88 24.57 5.69 -18.16
CA PRO A 88 23.87 4.57 -17.57
C PRO A 88 23.25 4.99 -16.23
N THR A 89 21.95 4.80 -16.08
CA THR A 89 21.27 4.95 -14.79
C THR A 89 21.95 4.00 -13.80
N PRO A 90 22.41 4.48 -12.62
CA PRO A 90 23.03 3.61 -11.64
C PRO A 90 22.05 2.48 -11.27
N SER A 91 22.53 1.25 -11.35
CA SER A 91 21.76 0.09 -10.90
C SER A 91 21.46 0.25 -9.41
N PRO A 92 20.22 -0.02 -8.94
CA PRO A 92 19.93 0.01 -7.51
C PRO A 92 20.89 -0.96 -6.77
N PRO A 93 21.27 -0.64 -5.52
CA PRO A 93 22.09 -1.52 -4.72
C PRO A 93 21.43 -2.91 -4.64
N PRO A 94 22.22 -4.01 -4.63
CA PRO A 94 21.66 -5.35 -4.50
C PRO A 94 20.87 -5.42 -3.19
N ARG A 95 19.57 -5.72 -3.26
CA ARG A 95 18.80 -6.10 -2.07
C ARG A 95 19.53 -7.27 -1.40
N PRO A 96 19.58 -7.34 -0.07
CA PRO A 96 20.01 -8.57 0.59
C PRO A 96 19.19 -9.71 0.01
N SER A 97 19.87 -10.67 -0.63
CA SER A 97 19.22 -11.84 -1.22
C SER A 97 18.87 -12.79 -0.08
N TRP A 98 17.78 -12.47 0.61
CA TRP A 98 17.21 -13.36 1.60
C TRP A 98 16.92 -14.71 0.94
N ASP A 99 17.35 -15.78 1.58
CA ASP A 99 17.01 -17.13 1.13
C ASP A 99 15.47 -17.26 1.02
N PRO A 100 14.92 -17.68 -0.13
CA PRO A 100 13.47 -17.80 -0.32
C PRO A 100 12.80 -18.67 0.73
N ASN A 101 13.47 -19.73 1.22
CA ASN A 101 12.90 -20.58 2.27
C ASN A 101 12.82 -19.84 3.62
N THR A 102 13.80 -19.00 3.90
CA THR A 102 13.80 -18.12 5.07
C THR A 102 12.63 -17.13 5.02
N LEU A 103 12.36 -16.53 3.86
CA LEU A 103 11.21 -15.63 3.67
C LEU A 103 9.86 -16.36 3.80
N ALA A 104 9.78 -17.59 3.30
CA ALA A 104 8.59 -18.44 3.39
C ALA A 104 8.34 -19.05 4.79
N SER A 105 9.00 -18.54 5.83
CA SER A 105 8.85 -19.00 7.21
C SER A 105 8.34 -17.88 8.13
N ILE A 106 7.64 -18.25 9.19
CA ILE A 106 7.20 -17.32 10.24
C ILE A 106 8.27 -17.20 11.32
N LEU A 107 8.76 -15.99 11.56
CA LEU A 107 9.64 -15.67 12.67
C LEU A 107 8.82 -15.35 13.93
N ARG A 108 9.11 -15.99 15.06
CA ARG A 108 8.46 -15.71 16.36
C ARG A 108 9.42 -15.20 17.43
N ALA A 109 10.69 -15.63 17.36
CA ALA A 109 11.77 -15.23 18.25
C ALA A 109 13.09 -15.26 17.49
N GLY A 110 14.07 -14.47 17.93
CA GLY A 110 15.45 -14.57 17.48
C GLY A 110 16.19 -15.78 18.07
N PRO A 111 17.47 -15.96 17.72
CA PRO A 111 18.26 -17.14 18.09
C PRO A 111 18.46 -17.35 19.60
N GLY A 112 18.42 -16.26 20.39
CA GLY A 112 18.60 -16.31 21.84
C GLY A 112 20.04 -16.57 22.31
N ASP A 113 21.01 -16.43 21.40
CA ASP A 113 22.45 -16.59 21.65
C ASP A 113 23.12 -15.33 22.21
N ARG A 114 22.42 -14.19 22.18
CA ARG A 114 22.87 -12.90 22.69
C ARG A 114 21.88 -12.33 23.70
N PRO A 115 22.37 -11.55 24.68
CA PRO A 115 21.56 -10.98 25.75
C PRO A 115 20.76 -9.74 25.27
N VAL A 116 19.95 -9.92 24.24
CA VAL A 116 19.17 -8.86 23.60
C VAL A 116 17.73 -9.30 23.37
N VAL A 117 16.82 -8.33 23.33
CA VAL A 117 15.40 -8.51 22.96
C VAL A 117 14.99 -7.49 21.92
N ALA A 118 14.05 -7.85 21.04
CA ALA A 118 13.54 -6.95 20.02
C ALA A 118 12.34 -6.21 20.59
N LEU A 119 12.45 -4.89 20.78
CA LEU A 119 11.32 -4.05 21.11
C LEU A 119 10.60 -3.68 19.80
N THR A 120 9.39 -4.21 19.60
CA THR A 120 8.60 -3.96 18.39
C THR A 120 7.31 -3.22 18.73
N ILE A 121 6.99 -2.19 17.96
CA ILE A 121 5.83 -1.30 18.20
C ILE A 121 4.97 -1.24 16.94
N ASP A 122 3.70 -1.63 17.07
CA ASP A 122 2.78 -1.78 15.94
C ASP A 122 1.86 -0.56 15.74
N ASP A 123 1.28 -0.50 14.53
CA ASP A 123 0.24 0.39 14.03
C ASP A 123 0.71 1.80 13.66
N GLY A 124 0.83 2.67 14.67
CA GLY A 124 1.09 4.10 14.51
C GLY A 124 -0.15 5.00 14.47
N TRP A 125 -1.33 4.61 14.99
CA TRP A 125 -2.52 5.48 15.01
C TRP A 125 -2.50 6.60 16.08
N SER A 126 -1.78 6.39 17.20
CA SER A 126 -1.78 7.24 18.40
C SER A 126 -0.39 7.81 18.71
N ALA A 127 -0.31 8.86 19.55
CA ALA A 127 0.88 9.47 20.18
C ALA A 127 2.26 8.86 19.77
N ARG A 128 2.69 9.14 18.54
CA ARG A 128 3.88 8.53 17.94
C ARG A 128 5.16 9.25 18.32
N ASP A 129 5.14 10.58 18.26
CA ASP A 129 6.31 11.41 18.54
C ASP A 129 6.65 11.38 20.04
N GLU A 130 5.66 11.21 20.91
CA GLU A 130 5.86 11.08 22.35
C GLU A 130 6.56 9.76 22.69
N VAL A 131 6.13 8.64 22.09
CA VAL A 131 6.82 7.35 22.21
C VAL A 131 8.24 7.45 21.64
N LEU A 132 8.40 8.08 20.48
CA LEU A 132 9.71 8.30 19.86
C LEU A 132 10.64 9.12 20.76
N SER A 133 10.12 10.18 21.39
CA SER A 133 10.88 11.01 22.35
C SER A 133 11.37 10.19 23.53
N VAL A 134 10.49 9.38 24.14
CA VAL A 134 10.86 8.53 25.28
C VAL A 134 11.93 7.51 24.89
N LEU A 135 11.82 6.88 23.72
CA LEU A 135 12.85 5.94 23.24
C LEU A 135 14.22 6.61 23.05
N LYS A 136 14.23 7.84 22.51
CA LYS A 136 15.46 8.64 22.37
C LYS A 136 16.08 8.95 23.72
N ASP A 137 15.28 9.37 24.70
CA ASP A 137 15.75 9.70 26.05
C ASP A 137 16.33 8.47 26.75
N LEU A 138 15.73 7.29 26.53
CA LEU A 138 16.20 6.00 27.05
C LEU A 138 17.40 5.42 26.28
N ARG A 139 17.75 6.04 25.13
CA ARG A 139 18.78 5.57 24.18
C ARG A 139 18.54 4.13 23.73
N VAL A 140 17.29 3.80 23.46
CA VAL A 140 16.86 2.48 23.00
C VAL A 140 16.38 2.61 21.56
N LYS A 141 16.79 1.66 20.71
CA LYS A 141 16.22 1.50 19.37
C LYS A 141 15.11 0.47 19.39
N ALA A 142 14.14 0.64 18.50
CA ALA A 142 13.01 -0.26 18.34
C ALA A 142 12.70 -0.45 16.84
N THR A 143 11.91 -1.47 16.55
CA THR A 143 11.35 -1.70 15.21
C THR A 143 9.89 -1.28 15.18
N PHE A 144 9.54 -0.37 14.30
CA PHE A 144 8.18 0.12 14.11
C PHE A 144 7.51 -0.62 12.96
N PHE A 145 6.53 -1.46 13.28
CA PHE A 145 5.63 -2.06 12.31
C PHE A 145 4.51 -1.06 12.02
N LEU A 146 4.68 -0.25 10.97
CA LEU A 146 3.76 0.85 10.67
C LEU A 146 2.65 0.40 9.72
N ALA A 147 1.41 0.82 10.00
CA ALA A 147 0.27 0.61 9.12
C ALA A 147 0.06 1.84 8.21
N GLY A 148 -0.10 1.63 6.92
CA GLY A 148 -0.17 2.71 5.92
C GLY A 148 -1.23 3.75 6.21
N ARG A 149 -2.47 3.32 6.46
CA ARG A 149 -3.56 4.24 6.82
C ARG A 149 -3.31 5.01 8.12
N ALA A 150 -2.58 4.42 9.07
CA ALA A 150 -2.26 5.09 10.32
C ALA A 150 -1.28 6.26 10.12
N ILE A 151 -0.31 6.07 9.23
CA ILE A 151 0.77 7.04 8.98
C ILE A 151 0.50 7.99 7.81
N ALA A 152 -0.50 7.72 6.96
CA ALA A 152 -0.79 8.53 5.79
C ALA A 152 -1.02 10.02 6.07
N GLY A 153 -1.56 10.35 7.26
CA GLY A 153 -1.79 11.74 7.68
C GLY A 153 -0.53 12.50 8.15
N ASP A 154 0.59 11.80 8.35
CA ASP A 154 1.89 12.39 8.73
C ASP A 154 3.04 11.55 8.14
N PRO A 155 3.27 11.65 6.82
CA PRO A 155 4.39 10.95 6.17
C PRO A 155 5.76 11.37 6.74
N GLY A 156 5.86 12.59 7.28
CA GLY A 156 7.09 13.12 7.88
C GLY A 156 7.55 12.33 9.12
N PHE A 157 6.66 11.56 9.76
CA PHE A 157 7.03 10.67 10.86
C PHE A 157 8.08 9.63 10.45
N ILE A 158 8.05 9.16 9.20
CA ILE A 158 9.02 8.19 8.66
C ILE A 158 10.44 8.73 8.79
N ALA A 159 10.67 9.96 8.32
CA ALA A 159 11.98 10.61 8.43
C ALA A 159 12.40 10.79 9.90
N ARG A 160 11.50 11.23 10.77
CA ARG A 160 11.79 11.41 12.22
C ARG A 160 12.16 10.11 12.90
N ALA A 161 11.48 9.01 12.57
CA ALA A 161 11.78 7.68 13.11
C ALA A 161 13.15 7.18 12.66
N LEU A 162 13.48 7.34 11.36
CA LEU A 162 14.78 6.96 10.80
C LEU A 162 15.92 7.81 11.39
N ASP A 163 15.74 9.12 11.50
CA ASP A 163 16.71 10.04 12.12
C ASP A 163 16.97 9.71 13.59
N ALA A 164 15.98 9.15 14.29
CA ALA A 164 16.12 8.65 15.65
C ALA A 164 16.79 7.27 15.74
N GLY A 165 17.12 6.64 14.60
CA GLY A 165 17.76 5.33 14.53
C GLY A 165 16.79 4.16 14.73
N MET A 166 15.49 4.38 14.54
CA MET A 166 14.48 3.32 14.59
C MET A 166 14.49 2.51 13.28
N GLU A 167 14.20 1.22 13.38
CA GLU A 167 13.99 0.36 12.22
C GLU A 167 12.51 0.44 11.79
N LEU A 168 12.25 0.42 10.49
CA LEU A 168 10.89 0.38 9.96
C LEU A 168 10.57 -1.02 9.43
N ALA A 169 9.34 -1.48 9.67
CA ALA A 169 8.81 -2.73 9.18
C ALA A 169 7.35 -2.56 8.72
N ASN A 170 6.88 -3.49 7.90
CA ASN A 170 5.59 -3.38 7.23
C ASN A 170 4.46 -3.94 8.10
N HIS A 171 3.42 -3.14 8.39
CA HIS A 171 2.23 -3.61 9.09
C HIS A 171 0.97 -3.43 8.26
N THR A 172 1.08 -3.76 6.96
CA THR A 172 0.01 -3.65 5.96
C THR A 172 -0.36 -2.19 5.64
N TRP A 173 -0.97 -1.96 4.48
CA TRP A 173 -1.53 -0.66 4.15
C TRP A 173 -2.87 -0.44 4.87
N ASP A 174 -3.82 -1.35 4.69
CA ASP A 174 -5.21 -1.19 5.14
C ASP A 174 -5.45 -1.59 6.60
N HIS A 175 -4.55 -2.35 7.22
CA HIS A 175 -4.70 -2.94 8.58
C HIS A 175 -5.84 -3.96 8.71
N TYR A 176 -6.22 -4.60 7.61
CA TYR A 176 -7.23 -5.67 7.62
C TYR A 176 -6.65 -7.03 8.03
N ILE A 177 -7.53 -7.90 8.52
CA ILE A 177 -7.23 -9.33 8.69
C ILE A 177 -7.00 -9.95 7.30
N LEU A 178 -5.77 -10.40 7.07
CA LEU A 178 -5.32 -10.86 5.75
C LEU A 178 -5.73 -12.29 5.42
N THR A 179 -6.12 -13.10 6.42
CA THR A 179 -6.47 -14.51 6.20
C THR A 179 -7.71 -14.72 5.33
N ASP A 180 -8.54 -13.69 5.19
CA ASP A 180 -9.75 -13.69 4.38
C ASP A 180 -9.55 -13.00 3.01
N LYS A 181 -8.30 -12.71 2.65
CA LYS A 181 -7.93 -11.98 1.42
C LYS A 181 -7.24 -12.90 0.41
N SER A 182 -7.30 -12.51 -0.87
CA SER A 182 -6.56 -13.22 -1.92
C SER A 182 -5.06 -12.99 -1.81
N PHE A 183 -4.28 -13.87 -2.43
CA PHE A 183 -2.83 -13.74 -2.53
C PHE A 183 -2.41 -12.38 -3.11
N GLU A 184 -3.04 -11.95 -4.20
CA GLU A 184 -2.74 -10.69 -4.90
C GLU A 184 -3.10 -9.48 -4.04
N TYR A 185 -4.19 -9.55 -3.26
CA TYR A 185 -4.52 -8.48 -2.33
C TYR A 185 -3.42 -8.31 -1.28
N VAL A 186 -2.96 -9.42 -0.67
CA VAL A 186 -1.89 -9.38 0.34
C VAL A 186 -0.60 -8.80 -0.25
N GLN A 187 -0.20 -9.22 -1.45
CA GLN A 187 0.97 -8.67 -2.12
C GLN A 187 0.84 -7.15 -2.35
N ASN A 188 -0.28 -6.71 -2.91
CA ASN A 188 -0.49 -5.31 -3.25
C ASN A 188 -0.55 -4.43 -2.01
N ASP A 189 -1.18 -4.90 -0.94
CA ASP A 189 -1.26 -4.18 0.34
C ASP A 189 0.15 -3.96 0.94
N ILE A 190 1.00 -5.00 0.96
CA ILE A 190 2.40 -4.90 1.41
C ILE A 190 3.19 -3.91 0.53
N LEU A 191 3.10 -4.07 -0.80
CA LEU A 191 3.83 -3.24 -1.76
C LEU A 191 3.39 -1.77 -1.73
N GLN A 192 2.10 -1.51 -1.45
CA GLN A 192 1.57 -0.16 -1.36
C GLN A 192 2.19 0.61 -0.19
N LEU A 193 2.29 -0.01 1.00
CA LEU A 193 2.98 0.60 2.13
C LEU A 193 4.48 0.81 1.84
N GLU A 194 5.14 -0.17 1.24
CA GLU A 194 6.55 -0.04 0.88
C GLU A 194 6.81 1.11 -0.10
N GLN A 195 5.91 1.30 -1.07
CA GLN A 195 5.98 2.44 -2.00
C GLN A 195 5.78 3.76 -1.26
N PHE A 196 4.75 3.86 -0.42
CA PHE A 196 4.50 5.06 0.38
C PHE A 196 5.69 5.45 1.26
N VAL A 197 6.35 4.47 1.91
CA VAL A 197 7.53 4.72 2.74
C VAL A 197 8.70 5.22 1.91
N ARG A 198 8.94 4.63 0.74
CA ARG A 198 9.99 5.08 -0.20
C ARG A 198 9.74 6.49 -0.73
N ASP A 199 8.49 6.86 -0.95
CA ASP A 199 8.11 8.20 -1.43
C ASP A 199 8.24 9.27 -0.33
N ALA A 200 8.04 8.88 0.93
CA ALA A 200 8.11 9.80 2.07
C ALA A 200 9.54 10.17 2.49
N ALA A 201 10.51 9.27 2.31
CA ALA A 201 11.90 9.52 2.71
C ALA A 201 12.91 8.77 1.79
N PRO A 202 13.93 9.46 1.25
CA PRO A 202 14.95 8.81 0.43
C PRO A 202 15.67 7.68 1.16
N GLY A 203 15.75 6.51 0.52
CA GLY A 203 16.42 5.34 1.07
C GLY A 203 15.64 4.60 2.17
N ALA A 204 14.45 5.08 2.55
CA ALA A 204 13.60 4.38 3.50
C ALA A 204 13.05 3.08 2.88
N THR A 205 12.92 2.05 3.71
CA THR A 205 12.29 0.79 3.33
C THR A 205 11.71 0.12 4.58
N THR A 206 10.70 -0.72 4.37
CA THR A 206 10.11 -1.60 5.39
C THR A 206 10.59 -3.05 5.25
N LEU A 207 11.41 -3.34 4.24
CA LEU A 207 11.99 -4.67 4.04
C LEU A 207 12.96 -5.05 5.17
N PRO A 208 13.11 -6.35 5.46
CA PRO A 208 12.39 -7.48 4.88
C PRO A 208 11.23 -7.95 5.76
N TYR A 209 10.80 -7.19 6.78
CA TYR A 209 9.87 -7.71 7.78
C TYR A 209 8.47 -7.18 7.58
N MET A 210 7.50 -8.08 7.65
CA MET A 210 6.10 -7.71 7.73
C MET A 210 5.42 -8.45 8.87
N ARG A 211 4.49 -7.79 9.55
CA ARG A 211 3.61 -8.41 10.56
C ARG A 211 2.15 -8.23 10.14
N PRO A 212 1.32 -9.29 10.06
CA PRO A 212 -0.07 -9.13 9.65
C PRO A 212 -0.88 -8.55 10.80
N SER A 213 -1.91 -7.75 10.49
CA SER A 213 -2.82 -7.20 11.49
C SER A 213 -3.43 -8.33 12.35
N GLY A 214 -3.46 -8.11 13.67
CA GLY A 214 -3.92 -9.10 14.66
C GLY A 214 -3.07 -10.37 14.75
N GLY A 215 -1.92 -10.45 14.07
CA GLY A 215 -1.13 -11.68 13.96
C GLY A 215 -1.81 -12.79 13.15
N ALA A 216 -2.88 -12.47 12.41
CA ALA A 216 -3.64 -13.44 11.63
C ALA A 216 -2.84 -13.87 10.39
N VAL A 217 -2.46 -15.15 10.35
CA VAL A 217 -1.59 -15.70 9.30
C VAL A 217 -2.09 -17.08 8.84
N ASN A 218 -2.00 -17.31 7.53
CA ASN A 218 -2.16 -18.61 6.89
C ASN A 218 -1.11 -18.76 5.78
N GLU A 219 -1.11 -19.90 5.09
CA GLU A 219 -0.15 -20.19 4.02
C GLU A 219 -0.19 -19.15 2.89
N THR A 220 -1.38 -18.67 2.52
CA THR A 220 -1.55 -17.61 1.52
C THR A 220 -0.83 -16.33 1.92
N VAL A 221 -0.96 -15.89 3.17
CA VAL A 221 -0.30 -14.68 3.68
C VAL A 221 1.22 -14.85 3.65
N VAL A 222 1.74 -16.00 4.10
CA VAL A 222 3.19 -16.27 4.12
C VAL A 222 3.75 -16.32 2.69
N ALA A 223 3.09 -17.03 1.78
CA ALA A 223 3.52 -17.15 0.40
C ALA A 223 3.48 -15.78 -0.32
N ALA A 224 2.43 -15.00 -0.10
CA ALA A 224 2.30 -13.66 -0.67
C ALA A 224 3.42 -12.74 -0.17
N ALA A 225 3.65 -12.66 1.14
CA ALA A 225 4.73 -11.86 1.72
C ALA A 225 6.11 -12.27 1.16
N ALA A 226 6.41 -13.57 1.15
CA ALA A 226 7.69 -14.08 0.66
C ALA A 226 7.93 -13.74 -0.82
N SER A 227 6.89 -13.82 -1.65
CA SER A 227 6.98 -13.51 -3.08
C SER A 227 7.34 -12.04 -3.39
N VAL A 228 7.10 -11.13 -2.44
CA VAL A 228 7.46 -9.71 -2.55
C VAL A 228 8.66 -9.32 -1.68
N GLY A 229 9.39 -10.31 -1.15
CA GLY A 229 10.65 -10.11 -0.43
C GLY A 229 10.50 -9.93 1.08
N TYR A 230 9.33 -10.26 1.65
CA TYR A 230 9.07 -10.11 3.07
C TYR A 230 8.98 -11.44 3.81
N ARG A 231 9.53 -11.46 5.01
CA ARG A 231 9.35 -12.51 6.00
C ARG A 231 8.25 -12.10 6.98
N VAL A 232 7.34 -13.02 7.26
CA VAL A 232 6.31 -12.80 8.29
C VAL A 232 6.92 -12.89 9.68
N VAL A 233 6.68 -11.86 10.49
CA VAL A 233 7.17 -11.74 11.86
C VAL A 233 6.00 -11.62 12.83
N LEU A 234 5.96 -12.51 13.82
CA LEU A 234 5.06 -12.43 14.96
C LEU A 234 5.88 -12.10 16.22
N TRP A 235 5.46 -12.59 17.37
CA TRP A 235 6.11 -12.28 18.65
C TRP A 235 6.15 -13.50 19.55
N SER A 236 7.03 -13.42 20.55
CA SER A 236 7.22 -14.44 21.59
C SER A 236 6.94 -13.92 23.00
N SER A 237 6.70 -12.61 23.11
CA SER A 237 6.32 -11.86 24.31
C SER A 237 5.29 -10.80 23.90
N SER A 238 4.27 -10.57 24.72
CA SER A 238 3.28 -9.51 24.52
C SER A 238 3.08 -8.79 25.84
N CYS A 239 3.01 -7.46 25.79
CA CYS A 239 2.68 -6.65 26.97
C CYS A 239 1.18 -6.66 27.30
N GLY A 240 0.32 -7.18 26.41
CA GLY A 240 -1.12 -7.30 26.61
C GLY A 240 -1.92 -6.02 26.35
N ASP A 241 -1.31 -5.00 25.74
CA ASP A 241 -1.95 -3.70 25.48
C ASP A 241 -3.05 -3.72 24.40
N GLY A 242 -3.22 -4.83 23.68
CA GLY A 242 -4.40 -5.07 22.84
C GLY A 242 -5.72 -5.02 23.63
N SER A 243 -5.67 -5.25 24.95
CA SER A 243 -6.78 -4.90 25.85
C SER A 243 -6.63 -3.48 26.36
N GLN A 244 -7.70 -2.68 26.24
CA GLN A 244 -7.74 -1.31 26.80
C GLN A 244 -7.67 -1.27 28.33
N SER A 245 -7.95 -2.38 29.01
CA SER A 245 -7.89 -2.46 30.49
C SER A 245 -6.47 -2.69 31.03
N THR A 246 -5.51 -3.07 30.19
CA THR A 246 -4.13 -3.33 30.62
C THR A 246 -3.45 -2.02 31.00
N THR A 247 -2.96 -1.93 32.24
CA THR A 247 -2.24 -0.74 32.75
C THR A 247 -0.76 -0.74 32.32
N PRO A 248 -0.06 0.40 32.34
CA PRO A 248 1.38 0.45 32.09
C PRO A 248 2.19 -0.50 32.98
N GLU A 249 1.85 -0.61 34.26
CA GLU A 249 2.53 -1.50 35.21
C GLU A 249 2.32 -2.98 34.84
N GLN A 250 1.12 -3.33 34.39
CA GLN A 250 0.82 -4.67 33.88
C GLN A 250 1.58 -4.94 32.58
N MET A 251 1.72 -3.96 31.69
CA MET A 251 2.54 -4.08 30.49
C MET A 251 3.99 -4.42 30.85
N VAL A 252 4.57 -3.71 31.81
CA VAL A 252 5.93 -3.98 32.32
C VAL A 252 6.00 -5.40 32.88
N ALA A 253 5.10 -5.77 33.79
CA ALA A 253 5.09 -7.08 34.43
C ALA A 253 4.98 -8.23 33.41
N ASN A 254 4.11 -8.10 32.40
CA ASN A 254 3.91 -9.11 31.35
C ASN A 254 5.19 -9.28 30.49
N VAL A 255 5.86 -8.18 30.14
CA VAL A 255 7.11 -8.22 29.39
C VAL A 255 8.20 -8.89 30.20
N LEU A 256 8.42 -8.48 31.45
CA LEU A 256 9.46 -9.06 32.31
C LEU A 256 9.22 -10.53 32.62
N ALA A 257 7.96 -10.95 32.80
CA ALA A 257 7.60 -12.35 33.04
C ALA A 257 7.90 -13.28 31.86
N SER A 258 8.00 -12.74 30.63
CA SER A 258 8.27 -13.50 29.42
C SER A 258 9.62 -13.18 28.76
N ALA A 259 10.40 -12.31 29.41
CA ALA A 259 11.69 -11.83 28.93
C ALA A 259 12.72 -12.96 28.89
N ARG A 260 13.36 -13.12 27.74
CA ARG A 260 14.43 -14.07 27.50
C ARG A 260 15.27 -13.61 26.30
N PRO A 261 16.54 -13.99 26.20
CA PRO A 261 17.35 -13.74 25.01
C PRO A 261 16.59 -14.07 23.72
N GLY A 262 16.64 -13.15 22.74
CA GLY A 262 15.98 -13.30 21.45
C GLY A 262 14.46 -13.08 21.46
N ALA A 263 13.85 -12.70 22.59
CA ALA A 263 12.42 -12.42 22.62
C ALA A 263 12.06 -11.28 21.68
N ILE A 264 10.98 -11.45 20.91
CA ILE A 264 10.33 -10.37 20.15
C ILE A 264 9.12 -9.92 20.96
N ILE A 265 9.16 -8.68 21.42
CA ILE A 265 8.15 -8.07 22.30
C ILE A 265 7.17 -7.28 21.45
N LEU A 266 5.89 -7.67 21.48
CA LEU A 266 4.78 -6.91 20.87
C LEU A 266 4.27 -5.84 21.83
N THR A 267 4.25 -4.59 21.34
CA THR A 267 3.56 -3.43 21.93
C THR A 267 2.89 -2.60 20.82
N HIS A 268 2.09 -1.60 21.19
CA HIS A 268 1.44 -0.67 20.25
C HIS A 268 1.68 0.78 20.66
N PHE A 269 1.75 1.68 19.68
CA PHE A 269 1.87 3.12 19.93
C PHE A 269 0.74 3.65 20.83
N GLY A 270 1.08 4.53 21.77
CA GLY A 270 0.10 5.23 22.59
C GLY A 270 0.60 5.61 23.98
N PRO A 271 -0.21 6.35 24.75
CA PRO A 271 0.19 6.91 26.05
C PRO A 271 0.49 5.84 27.11
N ARG A 272 -0.16 4.66 27.02
CA ARG A 272 0.13 3.55 27.94
C ARG A 272 1.53 2.99 27.73
N LEU A 273 1.94 2.80 26.46
CA LEU A 273 3.29 2.39 26.15
C LEU A 273 4.30 3.47 26.55
N GLN A 274 4.02 4.74 26.22
CA GLN A 274 4.85 5.86 26.63
C GLN A 274 5.13 5.84 28.15
N ALA A 275 4.11 5.62 28.97
CA ALA A 275 4.26 5.53 30.42
C ALA A 275 4.99 4.25 30.88
N ALA A 276 4.82 3.13 30.18
CA ALA A 276 5.45 1.85 30.54
C ALA A 276 6.94 1.79 30.17
N LEU A 277 7.36 2.47 29.10
CA LEU A 277 8.68 2.33 28.50
C LEU A 277 9.86 2.51 29.49
N PRO A 278 9.90 3.54 30.35
CA PRO A 278 11.03 3.72 31.26
C PRO A 278 11.26 2.51 32.18
N ALA A 279 10.20 2.07 32.88
CA ALA A 279 10.28 0.92 33.78
C ALA A 279 10.47 -0.41 33.04
N MET A 280 9.91 -0.54 31.83
CA MET A 280 10.10 -1.71 30.98
C MET A 280 11.58 -1.87 30.57
N VAL A 281 12.19 -0.78 30.08
CA VAL A 281 13.60 -0.78 29.67
C VAL A 281 14.52 -0.99 30.86
N GLU A 282 14.26 -0.33 31.99
CA GLU A 282 15.02 -0.55 33.23
C GLU A 282 14.94 -2.00 33.69
N GLY A 283 13.75 -2.59 33.72
CA GLY A 283 13.56 -3.99 34.12
C GLY A 283 14.27 -4.98 33.19
N LEU A 284 14.20 -4.77 31.87
CA LEU A 284 14.91 -5.60 30.89
C LEU A 284 16.43 -5.53 31.09
N ARG A 285 16.98 -4.32 31.25
CA ARG A 285 18.40 -4.12 31.55
C ARG A 285 18.81 -4.73 32.88
N GLY A 286 17.94 -4.68 33.90
CA GLY A 286 18.13 -5.36 35.18
C GLY A 286 18.21 -6.89 35.07
N LEU A 287 17.55 -7.48 34.06
CA LEU A 287 17.68 -8.89 33.71
C LEU A 287 18.89 -9.18 32.81
N GLY A 288 19.71 -8.17 32.52
CA GLY A 288 20.84 -8.27 31.60
C GLY A 288 20.42 -8.39 30.13
N LEU A 289 19.23 -7.94 29.75
CA LEU A 289 18.72 -7.96 28.38
C LEU A 289 18.64 -6.54 27.81
N GLU A 290 19.38 -6.26 26.72
CA GLU A 290 19.30 -4.95 26.06
C GLU A 290 18.18 -4.95 25.00
N PRO A 291 17.24 -3.99 25.05
CA PRO A 291 16.27 -3.80 23.98
C PRO A 291 16.94 -3.18 22.74
N VAL A 292 16.77 -3.82 21.58
CA VAL A 292 17.38 -3.44 20.30
C VAL A 292 16.37 -3.61 19.16
N THR A 293 16.77 -3.28 17.92
CA THR A 293 15.92 -3.53 16.75
C THR A 293 15.81 -5.03 16.44
N LEU A 294 14.83 -5.40 15.61
CA LEU A 294 14.62 -6.78 15.16
C LEU A 294 15.81 -7.28 14.35
N SER A 295 16.32 -6.48 13.41
CA SER A 295 17.54 -6.81 12.67
C SER A 295 18.73 -7.05 13.61
N GLU A 296 18.90 -6.18 14.63
CA GLU A 296 19.95 -6.34 15.64
C GLU A 296 19.78 -7.64 16.45
N VAL A 297 18.56 -8.08 16.78
CA VAL A 297 18.30 -9.38 17.43
C VAL A 297 18.61 -10.57 16.52
N LEU A 298 18.44 -10.42 15.21
CA LEU A 298 18.66 -11.49 14.23
C LEU A 298 20.11 -11.58 13.75
N GLY A 299 20.99 -10.70 14.23
CA GLY A 299 22.40 -10.67 13.84
C GLY A 299 22.60 -10.15 12.42
N GLN A 300 21.62 -9.41 11.91
CA GLN A 300 21.63 -8.80 10.59
C GLN A 300 21.93 -7.33 10.81
N THR A 301 23.15 -6.91 10.53
CA THR A 301 23.47 -5.48 10.46
C THR A 301 22.95 -4.95 9.14
N GLY A 302 22.13 -3.89 9.19
CA GLY A 302 21.53 -3.22 8.03
C GLY A 302 22.53 -2.66 7.03
#